data_AF-A0A256WJY3-F1
#
_entry.id   AF-A0A256WJY3-F1
#
_cell.length_a   1.000
_cell.length_b   1.000
_cell.length_c   1.000
_cell.angle_alpha   90.00
_cell.angle_beta   90.00
_cell.angle_gamma   90.00
#
_symmetry.space_group_name_H-M   'P 1'
#
loop_
_entity.id
_entity.type
_entity.pdbx_description
1 polymer ?
#
loop_
_entity_poly.entity_id
_entity_poly.type
_entity_poly.pdbx_seq_one_letter_code
_entity_poly.pdbx_strand_id
1 'polypeptide(L)'
;MIRTKAKELKVAHVYVCDDCKTEYILQNTDHIFEIQEFLNIEFVGGYGSVFGDGALVKCNLCQTCVQKRLGDVLQIEIMALEVEV
;
A
#
# COMPACT_ATOMS: atom_id res chain seq x y z
N MET A 1 -8.01 28.28 38.02
CA MET A 1 -7.28 28.55 36.76
C MET A 1 -6.77 27.23 36.20
N ILE A 2 -7.38 26.71 35.13
CA ILE A 2 -6.89 25.52 34.44
C ILE A 2 -5.86 25.99 33.41
N ARG A 3 -4.60 25.54 33.53
CA ARG A 3 -3.51 25.87 32.60
C ARG A 3 -3.48 24.82 31.49
N THR A 4 -3.93 25.19 30.29
CA THR A 4 -3.76 24.35 29.09
C THR A 4 -2.29 24.37 28.68
N LYS A 5 -1.63 23.20 28.67
CA LYS A 5 -0.31 23.02 28.06
C LYS A 5 -0.49 22.59 26.61
N ALA A 6 0.08 23.35 25.67
CA ALA A 6 0.23 22.89 24.30
C ALA A 6 1.28 21.77 24.25
N LYS A 7 0.95 20.67 23.58
CA LYS A 7 1.88 19.57 23.26
C LYS A 7 1.88 19.42 21.76
N GLU A 8 3.04 19.56 21.12
CA GLU A 8 3.19 19.19 19.72
C GLU A 8 2.98 17.67 19.59
N LEU A 9 2.00 17.29 18.78
CA LEU A 9 1.79 15.93 18.36
C LEU A 9 2.42 15.77 16.98
N LYS A 10 3.51 14.99 16.89
CA LYS A 10 3.98 14.50 15.60
C LYS A 10 2.98 13.46 15.12
N VAL A 11 2.17 13.82 14.13
CA VAL A 11 1.29 12.86 13.46
C VAL A 11 2.17 11.97 12.60
N ALA A 12 2.34 10.72 13.01
CA ALA A 12 2.94 9.70 12.16
C ALA A 12 1.91 9.33 11.10
N HIS A 13 2.25 9.48 9.83
CA HIS A 13 1.44 8.92 8.76
C HIS A 13 1.90 7.48 8.56
N VAL A 14 1.01 6.55 8.88
CA VAL A 14 1.29 5.12 8.89
C VAL A 14 0.52 4.45 7.76
N TYR A 15 1.23 3.68 6.95
CA TYR A 15 0.66 2.75 5.97
C TYR A 15 0.71 1.34 6.56
N VAL A 16 -0.35 0.58 6.39
CA VAL A 16 -0.45 -0.78 6.92
C VAL A 16 -0.78 -1.73 5.79
N CYS A 17 -0.01 -2.80 5.64
CA CYS A 17 -0.32 -3.85 4.68
C CYS A 17 -1.50 -4.69 5.19
N ASP A 18 -2.51 -4.91 4.35
CA ASP A 18 -3.71 -5.65 4.73
C ASP A 18 -3.46 -7.16 4.90
N ASP A 19 -2.41 -7.73 4.30
CA ASP A 19 -2.05 -9.14 4.47
C ASP A 19 -1.14 -9.35 5.70
N CYS A 20 0.10 -8.82 5.67
CA CYS A 20 1.08 -9.07 6.72
C CYS A 20 0.94 -8.19 7.97
N LYS A 21 0.10 -7.14 7.92
CA LYS A 21 -0.11 -6.16 9.01
C LYS A 21 1.12 -5.36 9.41
N THR A 22 2.20 -5.39 8.63
CA THR A 22 3.38 -4.55 8.84
C THR A 22 3.02 -3.07 8.66
N GLU A 23 3.50 -2.24 9.58
CA GLU A 23 3.36 -0.80 9.56
C GLU A 23 4.58 -0.12 8.93
N TYR A 24 4.33 0.84 8.05
CA TYR A 24 5.32 1.65 7.37
C TYR A 24 5.08 3.12 7.71
N ILE A 25 6.14 3.86 8.01
CA ILE A 25 6.06 5.20 8.61
C ILE A 25 6.70 6.17 7.64
N LEU A 26 5.95 7.17 7.17
CA LEU A 26 6.43 8.14 6.17
C LEU A 26 7.69 8.92 6.60
N GLN A 27 7.88 9.11 7.91
CA GLN A 27 9.07 9.79 8.45
C GLN A 27 10.32 8.91 8.52
N ASN A 28 10.22 7.62 8.17
CA ASN A 28 11.35 6.70 8.07
C ASN A 28 11.79 6.62 6.59
N THR A 29 13.06 6.97 6.33
CA THR A 29 13.65 6.99 4.98
C THR A 29 13.64 5.62 4.31
N ASP A 30 13.78 4.52 5.04
CA ASP A 30 13.71 3.18 4.45
C ASP A 30 12.27 2.81 4.09
N HIS A 31 11.33 3.22 4.94
CA HIS A 31 9.90 2.96 4.73
C HIS A 31 9.33 3.78 3.57
N ILE A 32 9.90 4.93 3.23
CA ILE A 32 9.37 5.76 2.13
C ILE A 32 9.47 5.06 0.78
N PHE A 33 10.54 4.31 0.55
CA PHE A 33 10.74 3.55 -0.69
C PHE A 33 9.78 2.35 -0.73
N GLU A 34 9.63 1.65 0.38
CA GLU A 34 8.65 0.56 0.49
C GLU A 34 7.21 1.04 0.25
N ILE A 35 6.83 2.21 0.79
CA ILE A 35 5.50 2.80 0.61
C ILE A 35 5.23 3.15 -0.85
N GLN A 36 6.24 3.57 -1.63
CA GLN A 36 6.07 3.88 -3.05
C GLN A 36 5.66 2.64 -3.88
N GLU A 37 6.02 1.45 -3.43
CA GLU A 37 5.73 0.17 -4.09
C GLU A 37 4.45 -0.50 -3.57
N PHE A 38 3.62 0.19 -2.77
CA PHE A 38 2.33 -0.36 -2.33
C PHE A 38 1.33 -0.46 -3.49
N LEU A 39 0.73 -1.63 -3.66
CA LEU A 39 -0.42 -1.81 -4.54
C LEU A 39 -1.71 -1.45 -3.78
N ASN A 40 -2.44 -0.46 -4.30
CA ASN A 40 -3.73 -0.04 -3.76
C ASN A 40 -4.84 -0.46 -4.73
N ILE A 41 -5.77 -1.29 -4.27
CA ILE A 41 -6.94 -1.74 -5.00
C ILE A 41 -8.15 -1.01 -4.42
N GLU A 42 -8.90 -0.30 -5.26
CA GLU A 42 -10.19 0.28 -4.89
C GLU A 42 -11.14 0.26 -6.10
N PHE A 43 -12.22 -0.49 -6.01
CA PHE A 43 -13.27 -0.50 -7.04
C PHE A 43 -14.64 -0.89 -6.47
N VAL A 44 -15.70 -0.59 -7.23
CA VAL A 44 -17.07 -0.99 -6.91
C VAL A 44 -17.50 -2.12 -7.84
N GLY A 45 -18.01 -3.20 -7.26
CA GLY A 45 -18.55 -4.34 -8.00
C GLY A 45 -19.76 -3.97 -8.86
N GLY A 46 -19.73 -4.38 -10.12
CA GLY A 46 -20.89 -4.26 -11.02
C GLY A 46 -21.97 -5.31 -10.73
N TYR A 47 -22.96 -5.39 -11.61
CA TYR A 47 -24.03 -6.39 -11.56
C TYR A 47 -23.47 -7.82 -11.77
N GLY A 48 -23.87 -8.76 -10.93
CA GLY A 48 -23.38 -10.14 -10.91
C GLY A 48 -21.95 -10.29 -10.40
N SER A 49 -21.38 -9.29 -9.72
CA SER A 49 -20.01 -9.35 -9.20
C SER A 49 -19.86 -10.49 -8.18
N VAL A 50 -18.75 -11.23 -8.24
CA VAL A 50 -18.42 -12.28 -7.26
C VAL A 50 -18.25 -11.74 -5.84
N PHE A 51 -18.02 -10.43 -5.69
CA PHE A 51 -17.93 -9.74 -4.40
C PHE A 51 -19.27 -9.17 -3.92
N GLY A 52 -20.33 -9.35 -4.71
CA GLY A 52 -21.65 -8.75 -4.51
C GLY A 52 -21.84 -7.47 -5.32
N ASP A 53 -23.09 -7.24 -5.73
CA ASP A 53 -23.48 -6.08 -6.53
C ASP A 53 -23.36 -4.79 -5.72
N GLY A 54 -22.65 -3.81 -6.28
CA GLY A 54 -22.38 -2.54 -5.61
C GLY A 54 -21.37 -2.63 -4.45
N ALA A 55 -20.73 -3.79 -4.23
CA ALA A 55 -19.76 -3.94 -3.16
C ALA A 55 -18.51 -3.10 -3.40
N LEU A 56 -18.12 -2.29 -2.41
CA LEU A 56 -16.84 -1.57 -2.43
C LEU A 56 -15.72 -2.52 -1.98
N VAL A 57 -14.82 -2.84 -2.89
CA VAL A 57 -13.67 -3.70 -2.65
C VAL A 57 -12.43 -2.83 -2.48
N LYS A 58 -11.73 -2.99 -1.35
CA LYS A 58 -10.49 -2.28 -1.04
C LYS A 58 -9.42 -3.23 -0.51
N CYS A 59 -8.17 -3.00 -0.90
CA CYS A 59 -7.02 -3.74 -0.37
C CYS A 59 -5.72 -2.96 -0.65
N ASN A 60 -4.87 -2.83 0.37
CA ASN A 60 -3.54 -2.21 0.26
C ASN A 60 -2.46 -3.24 0.63
N LEU A 61 -1.55 -3.52 -0.28
CA LEU A 61 -0.53 -4.56 -0.10
C LEU A 61 0.87 -3.99 -0.29
N CYS A 62 1.80 -4.36 0.60
CA CYS A 62 3.23 -4.13 0.35
C CYS A 62 3.75 -5.04 -0.77
N GLN A 63 4.84 -4.64 -1.42
CA GLN A 63 5.42 -5.37 -2.56
C GLN A 63 5.65 -6.87 -2.30
N THR A 64 6.09 -7.24 -1.10
CA THR A 64 6.30 -8.65 -0.73
C THR A 64 4.97 -9.43 -0.72
N CYS A 65 3.89 -8.81 -0.23
CA CYS A 65 2.57 -9.45 -0.21
C CYS A 65 1.95 -9.47 -1.60
N VAL A 66 2.19 -8.46 -2.44
CA VAL A 66 1.80 -8.48 -3.86
C VAL A 66 2.44 -9.68 -4.56
N GLN A 67 3.76 -9.84 -4.45
CA GLN A 67 4.47 -10.97 -5.04
C GLN A 67 3.98 -12.31 -4.49
N LYS A 68 3.74 -12.41 -3.18
CA LYS A 68 3.24 -13.64 -2.54
C LYS A 68 1.81 -14.01 -3.00
N ARG A 69 0.94 -13.03 -3.22
CA ARG A 69 -0.50 -13.26 -3.51
C ARG A 69 -0.84 -13.32 -4.99
N LEU A 70 -0.09 -12.61 -5.82
CA LEU A 70 -0.38 -12.44 -7.25
C LEU A 70 0.81 -12.81 -8.14
N GLY A 71 1.98 -13.12 -7.59
CA GLY A 71 3.22 -13.26 -8.37
C GLY A 71 3.22 -14.38 -9.41
N ASP A 72 2.36 -15.37 -9.27
CA ASP A 72 2.17 -16.46 -10.24
C ASP A 72 1.27 -16.07 -11.43
N VAL A 73 0.47 -15.00 -11.30
CA VAL A 73 -0.43 -14.51 -12.35
C VAL A 73 -0.01 -13.17 -12.93
N LEU A 74 0.93 -12.47 -12.30
CA LEU A 74 1.48 -11.21 -12.79
C LEU A 74 2.39 -11.45 -14.01
N GLN A 75 2.22 -10.63 -15.04
CA GLN A 75 3.15 -10.55 -16.17
C GLN A 75 4.21 -9.49 -15.84
N ILE A 76 5.46 -9.90 -15.69
CA ILE A 76 6.57 -9.03 -15.30
C ILE A 76 7.56 -8.96 -16.46
N GLU A 77 7.72 -7.78 -17.05
CA GLU A 77 8.71 -7.51 -18.09
C GLU A 77 9.80 -6.59 -17.54
N ILE A 78 11.06 -7.04 -17.62
CA ILE A 78 12.22 -6.22 -17.27
C ILE A 78 12.80 -5.70 -18.57
N MET A 79 12.64 -4.39 -18.82
CA MET A 79 13.33 -3.74 -19.93
C MET A 79 14.79 -3.50 -19.53
N ALA A 80 15.72 -4.28 -20.07
CA ALA A 80 17.13 -3.96 -20.00
C ALA A 80 17.38 -2.74 -20.90
N LEU A 81 17.78 -1.61 -20.30
CA LEU A 81 18.39 -0.53 -21.07
C LEU A 81 19.79 -1.00 -21.46
N GLU A 82 19.98 -1.38 -22.72
CA GLU A 82 21.31 -1.50 -23.31
C GLU A 82 21.91 -0.09 -23.36
N VAL A 83 22.74 0.23 -22.36
CA VAL A 83 23.58 1.43 -22.40
C VAL A 83 24.79 1.08 -23.26
N GLU A 84 24.78 1.46 -24.53
CA GLU A 84 26.00 1.50 -25.33
C GLU A 84 26.95 2.54 -24.69
N VAL A 85 28.13 2.08 -24.27
CA VAL A 85 29.21 2.89 -23.69
C VAL A 85 30.07 3.48 -24.80
#